data_AF-A0A061NGG1-F1
#
_entry.id   AF-A0A061NGG1-F1
#
_cell.length_a   1.000
_cell.length_b   1.000
_cell.length_c   1.000
_cell.angle_alpha   90.00
_cell.angle_beta   90.00
_cell.angle_gamma   90.00
#
_symmetry.space_group_name_H-M   'P 1'
#
loop_
_entity.id
_entity.type
_entity.pdbx_description
1 polymer ?
#
loop_
_entity_poly.entity_id
_entity_poly.type
_entity_poly.pdbx_seq_one_letter_code
_entity_poly.pdbx_strand_id
1 'polypeptide(L)' 'MKEKVVLYVKIDKIHKRKFKVAQISKELKVSRPTVYRYLDMTFDEACAYTNRYSGKR' A
#
# COMPACT_ATOMS: atom_id res chain seq x y z
N MET A 1 -0.61 11.38 11.03
CA MET A 1 -0.16 10.88 9.71
C MET A 1 -1.15 9.83 9.23
N LYS A 2 -1.68 9.95 8.01
CA LYS A 2 -2.79 9.12 7.49
C LYS A 2 -2.40 7.63 7.44
N GLU A 3 -3.17 6.75 8.10
CA GLU A 3 -2.92 5.29 8.20
C GLU A 3 -2.65 4.58 6.87
N LYS A 4 -3.15 5.12 5.76
CA LYS A 4 -2.95 4.53 4.43
C LYS A 4 -1.61 4.90 3.77
N VAL A 5 -0.95 5.98 4.18
CA VAL A 5 0.46 6.26 3.80
C VAL A 5 1.38 5.26 4.50
N VAL A 6 1.02 4.84 5.72
CA VAL A 6 1.72 3.78 6.45
C VAL A 6 1.63 2.45 5.71
N LEU A 7 0.53 2.18 4.99
CA LEU A 7 0.39 0.97 4.18
C LEU A 7 1.40 0.93 3.02
N TYR A 8 1.56 2.03 2.28
CA TYR A 8 2.57 2.13 1.22
C TYR A 8 3.98 1.86 1.76
N VAL A 9 4.36 2.53 2.84
CA VAL A 9 5.69 2.37 3.46
C VAL A 9 5.91 0.93 3.95
N LYS A 10 4.86 0.29 4.49
CA LYS A 10 4.92 -1.12 4.90
C LYS A 10 5.09 -2.05 3.71
N ILE A 11 4.32 -1.87 2.63
CA ILE A 11 4.44 -2.66 1.40
C ILE A 11 5.84 -2.53 0.82
N ASP A 12 6.36 -1.30 0.67
CA ASP A 12 7.69 -1.04 0.11
C ASP A 12 8.80 -1.67 0.99
N LYS A 13 8.73 -1.51 2.31
CA LYS A 13 9.71 -2.14 3.23
C LYS A 13 9.70 -3.66 3.15
N ILE A 14 8.52 -4.28 3.11
CA ILE A 14 8.40 -5.74 3.06
C ILE A 14 8.83 -6.25 1.67
N HIS A 15 8.50 -5.54 0.60
CA HIS A 15 8.91 -5.87 -0.76
C HIS A 15 10.44 -5.76 -0.94
N LYS A 16 11.08 -4.73 -0.38
CA LYS A 16 12.55 -4.58 -0.34
C LYS A 16 13.24 -5.73 0.40
N ARG A 17 12.56 -6.37 1.35
CA ARG A 17 13.01 -7.60 2.02
C ARG A 17 12.79 -8.88 1.19
N LYS A 18 12.43 -8.75 -0.09
CA LYS A 18 12.18 -9.85 -1.06
C LYS A 18 11.01 -10.79 -0.71
N PHE A 19 10.04 -10.32 0.07
CA PHE A 19 8.83 -11.08 0.32
C PHE A 19 7.96 -11.17 -0.94
N LYS A 20 7.32 -12.33 -1.15
CA LYS A 20 6.39 -12.51 -2.26
C LYS A 20 5.11 -11.71 -2.02
N VAL A 21 4.51 -11.17 -3.08
CA VAL A 21 3.23 -10.43 -3.03
C VAL A 21 2.13 -11.21 -2.28
N ALA A 22 2.09 -12.53 -2.42
CA ALA A 22 1.18 -13.41 -1.70
C ALA A 22 1.33 -13.35 -0.16
N GLN A 23 2.56 -13.20 0.32
CA GLN A 23 2.86 -13.08 1.74
C GLN A 23 2.52 -11.67 2.22
N ILE A 24 2.85 -10.64 1.43
CA ILE A 24 2.52 -9.24 1.72
C ILE A 24 0.99 -9.06 1.88
N SER A 25 0.20 -9.65 0.98
CA SER A 25 -1.27 -9.59 1.07
C SER A 25 -1.82 -10.21 2.36
N LYS A 26 -1.22 -11.34 2.80
CA LYS A 26 -1.63 -12.03 4.03
C LYS A 26 -1.23 -11.23 5.27
N GLU A 27 0.00 -10.73 5.29
CA GLU A 27 0.57 -9.95 6.39
C GLU A 27 -0.19 -8.64 6.63
N LEU A 28 -0.48 -7.92 5.56
CA LEU A 28 -1.13 -6.61 5.62
C LEU A 28 -2.65 -6.69 5.55
N LYS A 29 -3.22 -7.90 5.43
CA LYS A 29 -4.68 -8.15 5.27
C LYS A 29 -5.30 -7.31 4.15
N VAL A 30 -4.57 -7.15 3.05
CA VAL A 30 -5.02 -6.42 1.85
C VAL A 30 -5.09 -7.36 0.66
N SER A 31 -5.95 -7.04 -0.31
CA SER A 31 -6.07 -7.85 -1.51
C SER A 31 -4.79 -7.80 -2.35
N ARG A 32 -4.45 -8.90 -3.03
CA ARG A 32 -3.29 -8.96 -3.93
C ARG A 32 -3.29 -7.86 -5.00
N PRO A 33 -4.44 -7.50 -5.62
CA PRO A 33 -4.51 -6.36 -6.55
C PRO A 33 -4.12 -5.04 -5.88
N THR A 34 -4.49 -4.86 -4.61
CA THR A 34 -4.07 -3.67 -3.85
C THR A 34 -2.56 -3.65 -3.66
N VAL A 35 -1.95 -4.79 -3.33
CA VAL A 35 -0.48 -4.87 -3.21
C VAL A 35 0.20 -4.50 -4.53
N TYR A 36 -0.22 -5.08 -5.65
CA TYR A 36 0.34 -4.73 -6.97
C TYR A 36 0.17 -3.24 -7.28
N ARG A 37 -1.01 -2.67 -7.01
CA ARG A 37 -1.28 -1.26 -7.25
C ARG A 37 -0.36 -0.35 -6.43
N TYR A 38 -0.12 -0.66 -5.16
CA TYR A 38 0.77 0.13 -4.30
C TYR A 38 2.25 -0.06 -4.63
N LEU A 39 2.63 -1.19 -5.23
CA LEU A 39 3.99 -1.41 -5.74
C LEU A 39 4.25 -0.66 -7.05
N ASP A 40 3.20 -0.45 -7.85
CA ASP A 40 3.25 0.28 -9.11
C ASP A 40 3.15 1.81 -8.92
N MET A 41 2.60 2.26 -7.78
CA MET A 41 2.45 3.67 -7.45
C MET A 41 3.72 4.28 -6.83
N THR A 42 3.95 5.54 -7.15
CA THR A 42 4.90 6.40 -6.43
C THR A 42 4.36 6.83 -5.06
N PHE A 43 5.24 7.31 -4.18
CA PHE A 43 4.83 7.82 -2.87
C PHE A 43 3.79 8.95 -2.98
N ASP A 44 3.93 9.84 -3.96
CA ASP A 44 3.00 10.95 -4.19
C ASP A 44 1.64 10.46 -4.67
N GLU A 45 1.61 9.49 -5.59
CA GLU A 45 0.37 8.85 -6.04
C GLU A 45 -0.33 8.08 -4.93
N ALA A 46 0.43 7.37 -4.09
CA ALA A 46 -0.11 6.72 -2.90
C ALA A 46 -0.71 7.77 -1.97
N CYS A 47 -0.01 8.88 -1.72
CA CYS A 47 -0.51 9.98 -0.89
C CYS A 47 -1.80 10.59 -1.46
N ALA A 48 -1.86 10.84 -2.77
CA ALA A 48 -3.03 11.33 -3.49
C ALA A 48 -4.21 10.35 -3.47
N TYR A 49 -3.95 9.04 -3.60
CA TYR A 49 -4.94 7.97 -3.51
C TYR A 49 -5.60 7.96 -2.12
N THR A 50 -4.80 8.10 -1.04
CA THR A 50 -5.36 8.19 0.31
C THR A 50 -6.21 9.45 0.50
N ASN A 51 -5.88 10.53 -0.18
CA ASN A 51 -6.61 11.79 -0.11
C ASN A 51 -7.98 11.69 -0.81
N ARG A 52 -8.07 10.98 -1.94
CA ARG A 52 -9.36 10.76 -2.64
C ARG A 52 -10.35 9.92 -1.84
N TYR A 53 -9.88 8.94 -1.06
CA TYR A 53 -10.76 8.08 -0.26
C TYR A 53 -11.11 8.65 1.13
N SER A 54 -10.48 9.74 1.58
CA SER A 54 -10.90 10.42 2.82
C SER A 54 -12.04 11.43 2.62
N GLY A 55 -12.52 11.58 1.38
CA GLY A 55 -13.61 12.50 1.01
C GLY A 55 -15.02 11.89 0.99
N LYS A 56 -15.20 10.62 1.38
CA LYS A 56 -16.53 10.05 1.62
C LYS A 56 -16.77 9.96 3.13
N ARG A 57 -17.28 11.04 3.71
CA ARG A 57 -18.14 10.99 4.89
C ARG A 57 -19.56 11.30 4.42
#